data_AF-A0A6F9ADU1-F1
#
_entry.id   AF-A0A6F9ADU1-F1
#
_cell.length_a   1.000
_cell.length_b   1.000
_cell.length_c   1.000
_cell.angle_alpha   90.00
_cell.angle_beta   90.00
_cell.angle_gamma   90.00
#
_symmetry.space_group_name_H-M   'P 1'
#
loop_
_entity.id
_entity.type
_entity.pdbx_description
1 polymer ?
#
loop_
_entity_poly.entity_id
_entity_poly.type
_entity_poly.pdbx_seq_one_letter_code
_entity_poly.pdbx_strand_id
1 'polypeptide(L)'
;MKSLPYFCRGEVVRGFGRGSKELGIPTANFPDSVVEHLPGDISTGIYYGWACVDTGDIHKMVMSIGWNPYYKNTKKSMAGPAFPPI
;
A
#
# COMPACT_ATOMS: atom_id res chain seq x y z
N MET A 1 -4.93 -14.39 9.10
CA MET A 1 -6.03 -13.90 8.26
C MET A 1 -7.40 -14.05 8.96
N LYS A 2 -7.48 -13.68 10.25
CA LYS A 2 -8.75 -13.39 10.91
C LYS A 2 -9.11 -11.90 10.78
N SER A 3 -8.11 -11.06 10.54
CA SER A 3 -8.25 -9.60 10.46
C SER A 3 -8.64 -9.07 9.07
N LEU A 4 -9.07 -9.96 8.15
CA LEU A 4 -9.63 -9.54 6.86
C LEU A 4 -11.17 -9.57 6.92
N PRO A 5 -11.88 -8.61 6.30
CA PRO A 5 -11.34 -7.46 5.57
C PRO A 5 -10.71 -6.41 6.49
N TYR A 6 -9.53 -5.91 6.10
CA TYR A 6 -8.84 -4.84 6.82
C TYR A 6 -9.05 -3.51 6.08
N PHE A 7 -9.49 -2.50 6.82
CA PHE A 7 -9.73 -1.16 6.30
C PHE A 7 -8.70 -0.20 6.86
N CYS A 8 -8.11 0.63 6.00
CA CYS A 8 -7.21 1.70 6.41
C CYS A 8 -7.34 2.90 5.48
N ARG A 9 -6.97 4.07 5.98
CA ARG A 9 -6.90 5.33 5.24
C ARG A 9 -5.61 6.05 5.64
N GLY A 10 -4.99 6.72 4.67
CA GLY A 10 -3.77 7.49 4.89
C GLY A 10 -3.49 8.37 3.67
N GLU A 11 -2.65 9.38 3.87
CA GLU A 11 -2.15 10.22 2.79
C GLU A 11 -1.27 9.40 1.85
N VAL A 12 -1.38 9.65 0.55
CA VAL A 12 -0.48 9.03 -0.44
C VAL A 12 0.88 9.71 -0.35
N VAL A 13 1.91 8.95 0.03
CA VAL A 13 3.28 9.46 0.13
C VAL A 13 4.15 8.95 -1.02
N ARG A 14 5.16 9.75 -1.37
CA ARG A 14 6.14 9.38 -2.39
C ARG A 14 7.01 8.22 -1.88
N GLY A 15 7.18 7.21 -2.70
CA GLY A 15 8.15 6.14 -2.46
C GLY A 15 9.56 6.50 -2.92
N PHE A 16 10.47 5.52 -2.87
CA PHE A 16 11.89 5.69 -3.21
C PHE A 16 12.20 5.72 -4.71
N GLY A 17 11.18 5.85 -5.58
CA GLY A 17 11.37 6.09 -7.01
C GLY A 17 11.97 4.93 -7.82
N ARG A 18 11.79 3.67 -7.40
CA ARG A 18 12.26 2.49 -8.14
C ARG A 18 11.13 1.73 -8.83
N GLY A 19 11.33 1.35 -10.09
CA GLY A 19 10.57 0.32 -10.82
C GLY A 19 9.19 0.73 -11.35
N SER A 20 8.32 1.35 -10.54
CA SER A 20 6.93 1.64 -10.94
C SER A 20 6.82 2.59 -12.13
N LYS A 21 7.65 3.64 -12.16
CA LYS A 21 7.68 4.61 -13.27
C LYS A 21 8.27 4.02 -14.56
N GLU A 22 9.21 3.09 -14.45
CA GLU A 22 9.85 2.41 -15.59
C GLU A 22 8.94 1.32 -16.18
N LEU A 23 8.13 0.68 -15.34
CA LEU A 23 7.16 -0.34 -15.74
C LEU A 23 5.81 0.24 -16.21
N GLY A 24 5.63 1.57 -16.11
CA GLY A 24 4.36 2.23 -16.46
C GLY A 24 3.21 1.94 -15.50
N ILE A 25 3.50 1.42 -14.30
CA ILE A 25 2.51 1.09 -13.27
C ILE A 25 2.77 1.99 -12.08
N PRO A 26 2.20 3.21 -12.03
CA PRO A 26 2.46 4.13 -10.92
C PRO A 26 1.95 3.52 -9.61
N THR A 27 2.71 3.69 -8.53
CA THR A 27 2.38 3.13 -7.20
C THR A 27 2.25 4.21 -6.14
N ALA A 28 1.21 4.10 -5.32
CA ALA A 28 0.95 4.91 -4.13
C ALA A 28 1.43 4.16 -2.88
N ASN A 29 2.10 4.87 -1.96
CA ASN A 29 2.59 4.32 -0.70
C ASN A 29 1.80 4.92 0.46
N PHE A 30 1.64 4.13 1.54
CA PHE A 30 1.14 4.64 2.81
C PHE A 30 2.30 5.13 3.70
N PRO A 31 2.05 6.10 4.60
CA PRO A 31 3.03 6.51 5.59
C PRO A 31 3.25 5.40 6.61
N ASP A 32 4.45 5.38 7.22
CA ASP A 32 4.82 4.42 8.27
C ASP A 32 3.76 4.30 9.37
N SER A 33 3.15 5.44 9.75
CA SER A 33 2.10 5.48 10.77
C SER A 33 0.90 4.61 10.45
N VAL A 34 0.52 4.42 9.19
CA VAL A 34 -0.59 3.52 8.81
C VAL A 34 -0.12 2.06 8.81
N VAL A 35 1.12 1.82 8.38
CA VAL A 35 1.69 0.47 8.26
C VAL A 35 1.97 -0.16 9.62
N GLU A 36 2.36 0.64 10.61
CA GLU A 36 2.62 0.21 11.99
C GLU A 36 1.34 -0.28 12.71
N HIS A 37 0.14 0.11 12.23
CA HIS A 37 -1.15 -0.35 12.76
C HIS A 37 -1.66 -1.65 12.10
N LEU A 38 -0.90 -2.24 11.18
CA LEU A 38 -1.29 -3.51 10.57
C LEU A 38 -1.40 -4.62 11.63
N PRO A 39 -2.51 -5.38 11.64
CA PRO A 39 -2.63 -6.56 12.48
C PRO A 39 -1.49 -7.55 12.24
N GLY A 40 -0.99 -8.16 13.33
CA GLY A 40 0.14 -9.08 13.28
C GLY A 40 -0.10 -10.33 12.41
N ASP A 41 -1.35 -10.72 12.20
CA ASP A 41 -1.75 -11.86 11.38
C ASP A 41 -1.92 -11.54 9.88
N ILE A 42 -1.65 -10.29 9.47
CA ILE A 42 -1.46 -9.87 8.08
C ILE A 42 0.04 -9.98 7.75
N SER A 43 0.39 -11.08 7.08
CA SER A 43 1.76 -11.38 6.64
C SER A 43 2.19 -10.52 5.45
N THR A 44 3.48 -10.53 5.12
CA THR A 44 3.93 -10.02 3.82
C THR A 44 3.31 -10.82 2.68
N GLY A 45 3.10 -10.17 1.53
CA GLY A 45 2.51 -10.80 0.36
C GLY A 45 1.74 -9.82 -0.52
N ILE A 46 1.04 -10.38 -1.51
CA ILE A 46 0.14 -9.64 -2.39
C ILE A 46 -1.30 -9.87 -1.94
N TYR A 47 -2.02 -8.77 -1.79
CA TYR A 47 -3.43 -8.72 -1.39
C TYR A 47 -4.24 -8.04 -2.50
N TYR A 48 -5.55 -8.24 -2.47
CA TYR A 48 -6.49 -7.57 -3.36
C TYR A 48 -7.66 -7.01 -2.56
N GLY A 49 -8.34 -6.02 -3.12
CA GLY A 49 -9.49 -5.39 -2.49
C GLY A 49 -9.99 -4.20 -3.28
N TRP A 50 -10.44 -3.20 -2.52
CA TRP A 50 -11.04 -1.98 -3.05
C TRP A 50 -10.30 -0.76 -2.49
N ALA A 51 -10.18 0.28 -3.30
CA ALA A 51 -9.60 1.55 -2.89
C ALA A 51 -10.26 2.71 -3.65
N CYS A 52 -10.22 3.89 -3.03
CA CYS A 52 -10.60 5.16 -3.63
C CYS A 52 -9.58 6.23 -3.21
N VAL A 53 -9.51 7.32 -3.97
CA VAL A 53 -8.71 8.51 -3.63
C VAL A 53 -9.69 9.65 -3.38
N ASP A 54 -9.53 10.32 -2.24
CA ASP A 54 -10.42 11.39 -1.77
C ASP A 54 -11.91 11.01 -1.78
N THR A 55 -12.71 11.68 -2.60
CA THR A 55 -14.14 11.41 -2.80
C THR A 55 -14.42 10.82 -4.18
N GLY A 56 -13.41 10.25 -4.84
CA GLY A 56 -13.53 9.61 -6.14
C GLY A 56 -14.18 8.23 -6.08
N ASP A 57 -14.26 7.60 -7.25
CA ASP A 57 -14.88 6.28 -7.38
C ASP A 57 -14.09 5.17 -6.68
N ILE A 58 -14.81 4.10 -6.33
CA ILE A 58 -14.22 2.90 -5.75
C ILE A 58 -13.74 1.99 -6.88
N HIS A 59 -12.46 1.66 -6.86
CA HIS A 59 -11.81 0.81 -7.86
C HIS A 59 -11.25 -0.47 -7.25
N LYS A 60 -11.16 -1.52 -8.08
CA LYS A 60 -10.43 -2.74 -7.73
C LYS A 60 -8.95 -2.44 -7.60
N MET A 61 -8.31 -3.06 -6.61
CA MET A 61 -6.96 -2.72 -6.19
C MET A 61 -6.16 -3.97 -5.81
N VAL A 62 -4.84 -3.91 -6.00
CA VAL A 62 -3.88 -4.86 -5.43
C VAL A 62 -2.94 -4.14 -4.47
N MET A 63 -2.60 -4.75 -3.36
CA MET A 63 -1.70 -4.19 -2.35
C MET A 63 -0.52 -5.13 -2.14
N SER A 64 0.69 -4.62 -2.27
CA SER A 64 1.91 -5.30 -1.86
C SER A 64 2.28 -4.90 -0.44
N ILE A 65 2.41 -5.89 0.45
CA ILE A 65 2.92 -5.72 1.81
C ILE A 65 4.28 -6.41 1.90
N GLY A 66 5.33 -5.63 2.14
CA GLY A 66 6.71 -6.12 2.16
C GLY A 66 7.49 -5.61 3.37
N TRP A 67 8.74 -6.05 3.49
CA TRP A 67 9.70 -5.47 4.43
C TRP A 67 10.48 -4.34 3.76
N ASN A 68 10.75 -3.27 4.50
CA ASN A 68 11.53 -2.14 3.99
C ASN A 68 13.03 -2.34 4.30
N PRO A 69 13.89 -2.54 3.27
CA PRO A 69 15.33 -2.77 3.48
C PRO A 69 16.06 -1.56 4.08
N TYR A 70 15.57 -0.33 3.84
CA TYR A 70 16.16 0.89 4.40
C TYR A 70 16.07 0.92 5.93
N TYR A 71 15.06 0.28 6.50
CA TYR A 71 14.89 0.12 7.95
C TYR A 71 15.36 -1.25 8.43
N LYS A 72 16.38 -1.85 7.81
CA LYS A 72 16.93 -3.16 8.18
C LYS A 72 15.86 -4.27 8.27
N ASN A 73 14.80 -4.16 7.46
CA ASN A 73 13.64 -5.06 7.46
C ASN A 73 12.91 -5.16 8.82
N THR A 74 13.00 -4.14 9.68
CA THR A 74 12.23 -4.10 10.94
C THR A 74 10.86 -3.46 10.76
N LYS A 75 10.68 -2.68 9.68
CA LYS A 75 9.40 -2.05 9.32
C LYS A 75 8.82 -2.67 8.05
N LYS A 76 7.52 -2.92 8.06
CA LYS A 76 6.78 -3.26 6.84
C LYS A 76 6.59 -2.01 5.97
N SER A 77 6.27 -2.22 4.70
CA SER A 77 5.79 -1.20 3.77
C SER A 77 4.51 -1.67 3.08
N MET A 78 3.66 -0.73 2.69
CA MET A 78 2.45 -0.99 1.89
C MET A 78 2.46 -0.13 0.63
N ALA A 79 2.39 -0.77 -0.52
CA ALA A 79 2.34 -0.10 -1.82
C ALA A 79 1.32 -0.75 -2.75
N GLY A 80 0.46 0.07 -3.35
CA GLY A 80 -0.51 -0.38 -4.36
C GLY A 80 -0.52 0.54 -5.59
N PRO A 81 -1.32 0.26 -6.62
CA PRO A 81 -1.48 1.12 -7.77
C PRO A 81 -1.92 2.52 -7.35
N ALA A 82 -1.29 3.54 -7.93
CA ALA A 82 -1.85 4.88 -7.93
C ALA A 82 -2.98 4.88 -8.95
N PHE A 83 -4.19 5.19 -8.51
CA PHE A 83 -5.28 5.49 -9.43
C PHE A 83 -4.97 6.81 -10.13
N PRO A 84 -5.28 6.95 -11.43
CA PRO A 84 -5.13 8.23 -12.09
C PRO A 84 -5.89 9.29 -11.28
N PRO A 85 -5.31 10.49 -11.05
CA PRO A 85 -6.13 11.62 -10.65
C PRO A 85 -7.17 11.81 -11.75
N ILE A 86 -8.44 11.85 -11.37
CA ILE A 86 -9.51 12.30 -12.27
C ILE A 86 -9.30 13.79 -12.53
#